data_AF-A0A3B8V6U4-F1
#
_entry.id   AF-A0A3B8V6U4-F1
#
_cell.length_a   1.000
_cell.length_b   1.000
_cell.length_c   1.000
_cell.angle_alpha   90.00
_cell.angle_beta   90.00
_cell.angle_gamma   90.00
#
_symmetry.space_group_name_H-M   'P 1'
#
loop_
_entity.id
_entity.type
_entity.pdbx_description
1 polymer ?
#
loop_
_entity_poly.entity_id
_entity_poly.type
_entity_poly.pdbx_seq_one_letter_code
_entity_poly.pdbx_strand_id
1 'polypeptide(L)'
;MENAYIRFSRNHCTEREKNFMEQTAQKGKGKKIAGIVVNVILWIFVAFCVFVTVVVASANSNAKNVTEIGGKCYLNVLSDSMNAEKPEGVPEDKPSGFKKGDMLISKYIAEDDEAIDSLQVGDIITFEWDINGDGSLSKGEYNTHRIVEIERNGNEITSVTTRGDNTEYSKGQVEKVRRSSIIAVYTGKKAAGIGSVFMFLSSRLGFGLCILLPMAAFFIYEAVVFAKTLISVKNDGKKVISAADEEAIKQKAIEEYLRREKEKAEAQKTEEKGEDGENE
;
A
#
# COMPACT_ATOMS: atom_id res chain seq x y z
N MET A 1 -32.00 56.27 -36.63
CA MET A 1 -30.85 55.40 -37.00
C MET A 1 -30.34 54.65 -35.76
N GLU A 2 -31.27 53.97 -35.08
CA GLU A 2 -31.04 53.32 -33.78
C GLU A 2 -30.79 51.81 -33.94
N ASN A 3 -30.50 51.38 -35.17
CA ASN A 3 -30.42 49.96 -35.54
C ASN A 3 -29.02 49.51 -35.99
N ALA A 4 -28.01 50.38 -35.87
CA ALA A 4 -26.62 50.04 -36.22
C ALA A 4 -25.76 49.68 -35.00
N TYR A 5 -26.12 50.11 -33.78
CA TYR A 5 -25.27 49.93 -32.60
C TYR A 5 -25.49 48.61 -31.85
N ILE A 6 -26.68 47.99 -31.98
CA ILE A 6 -27.04 46.74 -31.29
C ILE A 6 -26.61 45.48 -32.07
N ARG A 7 -26.16 45.63 -33.33
CA ARG A 7 -25.77 44.49 -34.18
C ARG A 7 -24.28 44.16 -34.14
N PHE A 8 -23.44 45.00 -33.54
CA PHE A 8 -21.99 44.77 -33.49
C PHE A 8 -21.53 43.96 -32.28
N SER A 9 -22.35 43.84 -31.21
CA SER A 9 -21.92 43.15 -29.98
C SER A 9 -22.19 41.64 -29.92
N ARG A 10 -22.64 41.00 -31.02
CA ARG A 10 -23.15 39.62 -30.97
C ARG A 10 -22.27 38.55 -31.62
N ASN A 11 -21.28 38.89 -32.45
CA ASN A 11 -20.63 37.89 -33.32
C ASN A 11 -19.10 37.83 -33.25
N HIS A 12 -18.45 38.48 -32.29
CA HIS A 12 -17.00 38.35 -32.13
C HIS A 12 -16.65 37.71 -30.80
N CYS A 13 -17.13 36.47 -30.59
CA CYS A 13 -16.40 35.54 -29.73
C CYS A 13 -15.12 35.19 -30.49
N THR A 14 -14.04 35.84 -30.10
CA THR A 14 -12.76 35.74 -30.80
C THR A 14 -12.22 34.31 -30.69
N GLU A 15 -11.54 33.82 -31.72
CA GLU A 15 -10.86 32.50 -31.70
C GLU A 15 -9.98 32.31 -30.46
N ARG A 16 -9.46 33.42 -29.89
CA ARG A 16 -8.70 33.44 -28.64
C ARG A 16 -9.54 33.05 -27.41
N GLU A 17 -10.79 33.48 -27.33
CA GLU A 17 -11.71 33.17 -26.24
C GLU A 17 -12.25 31.74 -26.33
N LYS A 18 -12.51 31.23 -27.55
CA LYS A 18 -12.83 29.82 -27.76
C LYS A 18 -11.67 28.91 -27.36
N ASN A 19 -10.45 29.22 -27.80
CA ASN A 19 -9.24 28.49 -27.41
C ASN A 19 -8.97 28.58 -25.89
N PHE A 20 -9.28 29.71 -25.24
CA PHE A 20 -9.16 29.87 -23.80
C PHE A 20 -10.23 29.08 -23.03
N MET A 21 -11.49 29.09 -23.49
CA MET A 21 -12.59 28.31 -22.92
C MET A 21 -12.38 26.80 -23.10
N GLU A 22 -11.83 26.38 -24.24
CA GLU A 22 -11.50 24.98 -24.53
C GLU A 22 -10.29 24.50 -23.71
N GLN A 23 -9.25 25.33 -23.57
CA GLN A 23 -8.12 25.06 -22.67
C GLN A 23 -8.56 25.00 -21.21
N THR A 24 -9.40 25.92 -20.73
CA THR A 24 -9.86 25.92 -19.33
C THR A 24 -10.82 24.77 -19.02
N ALA A 25 -11.66 24.36 -19.98
CA ALA A 25 -12.51 23.18 -19.88
C ALA A 25 -11.69 21.88 -19.91
N GLN A 26 -10.66 21.75 -20.77
CA GLN A 26 -9.73 20.62 -20.74
C GLN A 26 -8.93 20.58 -19.43
N LYS A 27 -8.45 21.73 -18.93
CA LYS A 27 -7.77 21.83 -17.62
C LYS A 27 -8.68 21.39 -16.46
N GLY A 28 -9.97 21.74 -16.53
CA GLY A 28 -10.98 21.34 -15.54
C GLY A 28 -11.37 19.86 -15.61
N LYS A 29 -11.52 19.31 -16.82
CA LYS A 29 -11.78 17.88 -17.06
C LYS A 29 -10.58 17.01 -16.67
N GLY A 30 -9.37 17.40 -17.04
CA GLY A 30 -8.13 16.72 -16.65
C GLY A 30 -7.90 16.71 -15.14
N LYS A 31 -8.20 17.80 -14.43
CA LYS A 31 -8.15 17.85 -12.96
C LYS A 31 -9.20 16.94 -12.30
N LYS A 32 -10.42 16.85 -12.86
CA LYS A 32 -11.48 15.97 -12.36
C LYS A 32 -11.17 14.49 -12.61
N ILE A 33 -10.67 14.15 -13.80
CA ILE A 33 -10.27 12.77 -14.15
C ILE A 33 -9.03 12.36 -13.33
N ALA A 34 -8.03 13.24 -13.20
CA ALA A 34 -6.86 12.97 -12.37
C ALA A 34 -7.25 12.75 -10.89
N GLY A 35 -8.20 13.52 -10.35
CA GLY A 35 -8.72 13.31 -8.99
C GLY A 35 -9.41 11.95 -8.82
N ILE A 36 -10.20 11.51 -9.80
CA ILE A 36 -10.83 10.18 -9.80
C ILE A 36 -9.77 9.08 -9.89
N VAL A 37 -8.80 9.21 -10.79
CA VAL A 37 -7.71 8.24 -10.96
C VAL A 37 -6.88 8.11 -9.69
N VAL A 38 -6.51 9.22 -9.05
CA VAL A 38 -5.78 9.21 -7.77
C VAL A 38 -6.61 8.53 -6.68
N ASN A 39 -7.91 8.82 -6.59
CA ASN A 39 -8.78 8.19 -5.60
C ASN A 39 -8.93 6.67 -5.83
N VAL A 40 -9.08 6.24 -7.09
CA VAL A 40 -9.11 4.82 -7.46
C VAL A 40 -7.79 4.13 -7.11
N ILE A 41 -6.65 4.74 -7.44
CA ILE A 41 -5.32 4.22 -7.07
C ILE A 41 -5.17 4.12 -5.55
N LEU A 42 -5.66 5.11 -4.80
CA LEU A 42 -5.65 5.12 -3.35
C LEU A 42 -6.49 3.97 -2.77
N TRP A 43 -7.70 3.75 -3.26
CA TRP A 43 -8.53 2.62 -2.84
C TRP A 43 -7.91 1.26 -3.19
N ILE A 44 -7.27 1.13 -4.36
CA ILE A 44 -6.50 -0.07 -4.72
C ILE A 44 -5.33 -0.28 -3.75
N PHE A 45 -4.60 0.78 -3.42
CA PHE A 45 -3.49 0.72 -2.46
C PHE A 45 -3.97 0.30 -1.08
N VAL A 46 -5.08 0.85 -0.59
CA VAL A 46 -5.68 0.45 0.70
C VAL A 46 -6.10 -1.02 0.67
N ALA A 47 -6.79 -1.48 -0.38
CA ALA A 47 -7.17 -2.88 -0.53
C ALA A 47 -5.93 -3.81 -0.56
N PHE A 48 -4.87 -3.38 -1.25
CA PHE A 48 -3.59 -4.09 -1.28
C PHE A 48 -2.93 -4.16 0.11
N CYS A 49 -2.93 -3.08 0.89
CA CYS A 49 -2.40 -3.08 2.26
C CYS A 49 -3.18 -4.05 3.16
N VAL A 50 -4.51 -4.05 3.07
CA VAL A 50 -5.36 -5.01 3.81
C VAL A 50 -5.03 -6.44 3.41
N PHE A 51 -4.92 -6.71 2.11
CA PHE A 51 -4.53 -8.02 1.60
C PHE A 51 -3.15 -8.47 2.13
N VAL A 52 -2.13 -7.62 2.06
CA VAL A 52 -0.78 -7.92 2.59
C VAL A 52 -0.84 -8.20 4.10
N THR A 53 -1.67 -7.46 4.83
CA THR A 53 -1.85 -7.68 6.28
C THR A 53 -2.43 -9.06 6.57
N VAL A 54 -3.46 -9.49 5.81
CA VAL A 54 -4.04 -10.83 5.92
C VAL A 54 -2.99 -11.91 5.59
N VAL A 55 -2.20 -11.71 4.54
CA VAL A 55 -1.12 -12.64 4.15
C VAL A 55 -0.06 -12.78 5.25
N VAL A 56 0.40 -11.68 5.83
CA VAL A 56 1.39 -11.68 6.92
C VAL A 56 0.81 -12.29 8.19
N ALA A 57 -0.43 -11.97 8.53
CA ALA A 57 -1.12 -12.56 9.68
C ALA A 57 -1.29 -14.08 9.52
N SER A 58 -1.67 -14.55 8.32
CA SER A 58 -1.77 -15.98 8.00
C SER A 58 -0.41 -16.67 8.16
N ALA A 59 0.67 -16.11 7.60
CA ALA A 59 2.01 -16.69 7.71
C ALA A 59 2.50 -16.79 9.16
N ASN A 60 2.11 -15.87 10.04
CA ASN A 60 2.46 -15.92 11.47
C ASN A 60 1.58 -16.88 12.29
N SER A 61 0.48 -17.39 11.72
CA SER A 61 -0.52 -18.18 12.44
C SER A 61 -0.30 -19.69 12.39
N ASN A 62 0.52 -20.20 11.46
CA ASN A 62 0.80 -21.63 11.35
C ASN A 62 2.13 -22.04 11.99
N ALA A 63 2.21 -23.31 12.42
CA ALA A 63 3.34 -23.84 13.18
C ALA A 63 4.68 -23.69 12.45
N LYS A 64 4.65 -23.70 11.11
CA LYS A 64 5.85 -23.70 10.25
C LYS A 64 6.18 -22.33 9.64
N ASN A 65 5.47 -21.26 9.99
CA ASN A 65 5.69 -19.87 9.54
C ASN A 65 5.70 -19.70 8.01
N VAL A 66 4.90 -20.49 7.29
CA VAL A 66 4.75 -20.40 5.83
C VAL A 66 3.45 -19.68 5.48
N THR A 67 3.39 -18.93 4.38
CA THR A 67 2.12 -18.32 3.96
C THR A 67 1.14 -19.41 3.52
N GLU A 68 0.10 -19.68 4.30
CA GLU A 68 -0.93 -20.67 3.99
C GLU A 68 -2.29 -20.01 3.75
N ILE A 69 -2.86 -20.23 2.56
CA ILE A 69 -4.19 -19.71 2.21
C ILE A 69 -4.96 -20.84 1.53
N GLY A 70 -5.98 -21.36 2.22
CA GLY A 70 -6.85 -22.42 1.72
C GLY A 70 -6.13 -23.77 1.53
N GLY A 71 -5.32 -24.20 2.50
CA GLY A 71 -4.58 -25.48 2.48
C GLY A 71 -3.40 -25.51 1.50
N LYS A 72 -3.04 -24.36 0.92
CA LYS A 72 -1.90 -24.22 0.01
C LYS A 72 -0.89 -23.27 0.60
N CYS A 73 0.37 -23.62 0.47
CA CYS A 73 1.48 -22.74 0.81
C CYS A 73 2.15 -22.17 -0.45
N TYR A 74 2.60 -20.92 -0.33
CA TYR A 74 3.26 -20.18 -1.39
C TYR A 74 4.73 -19.98 -1.02
N LEU A 75 5.64 -20.58 -1.79
CA LEU A 75 7.06 -20.65 -1.45
C LEU A 75 7.92 -20.13 -2.59
N ASN A 76 8.81 -19.18 -2.30
CA ASN A 76 9.73 -18.63 -3.30
C ASN A 76 10.92 -19.56 -3.49
N VAL A 77 11.30 -19.82 -4.75
CA VAL A 77 12.49 -20.61 -5.08
C VAL A 77 13.72 -19.71 -5.07
N LEU A 78 14.66 -20.00 -4.16
CA LEU A 78 15.85 -19.19 -3.92
C LEU A 78 17.10 -19.66 -4.70
N SER A 79 17.12 -20.91 -5.14
CA SER A 79 18.27 -21.57 -5.77
C SER A 79 17.87 -22.38 -7.00
N ASP A 80 18.87 -22.84 -7.75
CA ASP A 80 18.70 -23.69 -8.94
C ASP A 80 18.95 -25.19 -8.63
N SER A 81 18.88 -25.62 -7.37
CA SER A 81 19.10 -27.02 -6.95
C SER A 81 18.07 -28.01 -7.52
N MET A 82 16.92 -27.50 -7.96
CA MET A 82 15.86 -28.27 -8.62
C MET A 82 15.74 -27.93 -10.12
N ASN A 83 16.64 -27.11 -10.66
CA ASN A 83 16.59 -26.66 -12.05
C ASN A 83 17.36 -27.63 -12.95
N ALA A 84 16.77 -28.80 -13.18
CA ALA A 84 17.28 -29.82 -14.08
C ALA A 84 16.11 -30.56 -14.75
N GLU A 85 16.43 -31.36 -15.76
CA GLU A 85 15.48 -32.33 -16.29
C GLU A 85 15.06 -33.32 -15.19
N LYS A 86 13.85 -33.87 -15.33
CA LYS A 86 13.33 -34.84 -14.36
C LYS A 86 14.29 -36.04 -14.31
N PRO A 87 14.81 -36.44 -13.13
CA PRO A 87 15.78 -37.52 -13.03
C PRO A 87 15.24 -38.86 -13.58
N GLU A 88 16.13 -39.68 -14.14
CA GLU A 88 15.79 -41.04 -14.58
C GLU A 88 15.23 -41.88 -13.42
N GLY A 89 14.18 -42.65 -13.70
CA GLY A 89 13.49 -43.49 -12.70
C GLY A 89 12.40 -42.76 -11.89
N VAL A 90 12.22 -41.45 -12.07
CA VAL A 90 11.07 -40.73 -11.50
C VAL A 90 9.85 -40.92 -12.40
N PRO A 91 8.71 -41.38 -11.86
CA PRO A 91 7.49 -41.57 -12.64
C PRO A 91 6.99 -40.31 -13.37
N GLU A 92 6.27 -40.49 -14.48
CA GLU A 92 5.76 -39.38 -15.30
C GLU A 92 4.74 -38.51 -14.57
N ASP A 93 3.93 -39.09 -13.67
CA ASP A 93 2.93 -38.41 -12.85
C ASP A 93 3.54 -37.51 -11.77
N LYS A 94 4.81 -37.71 -11.42
CA LYS A 94 5.52 -36.84 -10.46
C LYS A 94 5.90 -35.50 -11.10
N PRO A 95 5.90 -34.41 -10.33
CA PRO A 95 6.23 -33.10 -10.88
C PRO A 95 7.71 -33.00 -11.31
N SER A 96 7.96 -32.26 -12.38
CA SER A 96 9.32 -31.84 -12.76
C SER A 96 9.85 -30.77 -11.81
N GLY A 97 11.17 -30.58 -11.83
CA GLY A 97 11.85 -29.54 -11.09
C GLY A 97 11.45 -28.11 -11.50
N PHE A 98 12.06 -27.15 -10.84
CA PHE A 98 11.74 -25.73 -10.98
C PHE A 98 13.00 -24.88 -10.87
N LYS A 99 12.92 -23.65 -11.38
CA LYS A 99 14.07 -22.74 -11.45
C LYS A 99 14.00 -21.68 -10.36
N LYS A 100 15.16 -21.11 -10.05
CA LYS A 100 15.24 -19.92 -9.20
C LYS A 100 14.28 -18.83 -9.67
N GLY A 101 13.56 -18.23 -8.73
CA GLY A 101 12.61 -17.16 -9.00
C GLY A 101 11.20 -17.59 -9.39
N ASP A 102 10.94 -18.90 -9.50
CA ASP A 102 9.57 -19.41 -9.50
C ASP A 102 8.96 -19.25 -8.08
N MET A 103 7.63 -19.16 -8.02
CA MET A 103 6.88 -19.31 -6.77
C MET A 103 6.07 -20.61 -6.82
N LEU A 104 6.35 -21.51 -5.89
CA LEU A 104 5.68 -22.81 -5.77
C LEU A 104 4.33 -22.63 -5.11
N ILE A 105 3.34 -23.36 -5.63
CA ILE A 105 2.02 -23.50 -5.03
C ILE A 105 1.90 -24.96 -4.57
N SER A 106 2.26 -25.19 -3.32
CA SER A 106 2.37 -26.53 -2.72
C SER A 106 1.19 -26.78 -1.78
N LYS A 107 0.83 -28.05 -1.56
CA LYS A 107 -0.16 -28.42 -0.55
C LYS A 107 0.52 -28.40 0.81
N TYR A 108 -0.03 -27.64 1.77
CA TYR A 108 0.44 -27.67 3.15
C TYR A 108 0.00 -28.98 3.81
N ILE A 109 0.94 -29.72 4.39
CA ILE A 109 0.70 -31.05 4.99
C ILE A 109 1.36 -31.20 6.37
N ALA A 110 1.94 -30.14 6.94
CA ALA A 110 2.71 -30.23 8.19
C ALA A 110 1.89 -30.76 9.38
N GLU A 111 0.57 -30.63 9.32
CA GLU A 111 -0.39 -31.03 10.35
C GLU A 111 -1.35 -32.14 9.85
N ASP A 112 -1.05 -32.75 8.70
CA ASP A 112 -1.86 -33.78 8.04
C ASP A 112 -1.05 -35.09 7.99
N ASP A 113 -1.14 -35.87 9.07
CA ASP A 113 -0.39 -37.12 9.22
C ASP A 113 -0.69 -38.13 8.10
N GLU A 114 -1.95 -38.24 7.68
CA GLU A 114 -2.34 -39.12 6.57
C GLU A 114 -1.68 -38.69 5.26
N ALA A 115 -1.63 -37.38 4.98
CA ALA A 115 -0.94 -36.88 3.80
C ALA A 115 0.57 -37.08 3.87
N ILE A 116 1.19 -36.92 5.04
CA ILE A 116 2.61 -37.23 5.23
C ILE A 116 2.83 -38.73 4.94
N ASP A 117 2.01 -39.62 5.51
CA ASP A 117 2.16 -41.06 5.32
C ASP A 117 1.89 -41.53 3.89
N SER A 118 1.14 -40.75 3.11
CA SER A 118 0.90 -40.98 1.69
C SER A 118 2.08 -40.63 0.77
N LEU A 119 3.12 -39.96 1.28
CA LEU A 119 4.29 -39.57 0.48
C LEU A 119 5.01 -40.78 -0.10
N GLN A 120 5.51 -40.60 -1.33
CA GLN A 120 6.20 -41.63 -2.11
C GLN A 120 7.54 -41.14 -2.61
N VAL A 121 8.43 -42.09 -2.92
CA VAL A 121 9.67 -41.80 -3.64
C VAL A 121 9.33 -41.11 -4.96
N GLY A 122 10.03 -40.02 -5.26
CA GLY A 122 9.77 -39.16 -6.41
C GLY A 122 8.91 -37.93 -6.11
N ASP A 123 8.23 -37.85 -4.96
CA ASP A 123 7.57 -36.61 -4.54
C ASP A 123 8.60 -35.51 -4.21
N ILE A 124 8.23 -34.25 -4.44
CA ILE A 124 9.04 -33.09 -4.04
C ILE A 124 8.39 -32.49 -2.80
N ILE A 125 9.16 -32.34 -1.73
CA ILE A 125 8.68 -31.80 -0.46
C ILE A 125 9.48 -30.57 -0.04
N THR A 126 8.82 -29.68 0.69
CA THR A 126 9.46 -28.58 1.42
C THR A 126 9.57 -28.95 2.88
N PHE A 127 10.74 -28.69 3.48
CA PHE A 127 11.04 -29.03 4.86
C PHE A 127 11.96 -27.99 5.52
N GLU A 128 11.95 -27.95 6.85
CA GLU A 128 12.90 -27.17 7.65
C GLU A 128 14.29 -27.78 7.55
N TRP A 129 15.28 -26.97 7.20
CA TRP A 129 16.67 -27.41 7.09
C TRP A 129 17.61 -26.30 7.54
N ASP A 130 18.67 -26.68 8.25
CA ASP A 130 19.73 -25.75 8.65
C ASP A 130 20.60 -25.46 7.42
N ILE A 131 20.24 -24.40 6.70
CA ILE A 131 20.92 -24.01 5.46
C ILE A 131 22.23 -23.29 5.78
N ASN A 132 22.27 -22.59 6.91
CA ASN A 132 23.40 -21.74 7.29
C ASN A 132 24.52 -22.53 8.03
N GLY A 133 24.21 -23.74 8.53
CA GLY A 133 25.13 -24.64 9.22
C GLY A 133 25.45 -24.22 10.66
N ASP A 134 24.62 -23.41 11.31
CA ASP A 134 24.82 -22.92 12.68
C ASP A 134 24.35 -23.91 13.76
N GLY A 135 23.79 -25.05 13.35
CA GLY A 135 23.28 -26.10 14.22
C GLY A 135 21.88 -25.86 14.76
N SER A 136 21.20 -24.79 14.33
CA SER A 136 19.85 -24.41 14.76
C SER A 136 18.91 -24.27 13.56
N LEU A 137 17.74 -24.89 13.65
CA LEU A 137 16.67 -24.67 12.67
C LEU A 137 16.05 -23.28 12.90
N SER A 138 16.53 -22.30 12.13
CA SER A 138 15.97 -20.95 12.14
C SER A 138 14.66 -20.88 11.37
N LYS A 139 13.71 -20.08 11.89
CA LYS A 139 12.44 -19.83 11.19
C LYS A 139 12.70 -19.24 9.80
N GLY A 140 12.07 -19.80 8.78
CA GLY A 140 12.25 -19.36 7.40
C GLY A 140 13.34 -20.10 6.62
N GLU A 141 14.11 -20.98 7.26
CA GLU A 141 15.07 -21.83 6.57
C GLU A 141 14.40 -23.09 6.04
N TYR A 142 13.92 -22.98 4.80
CA TYR A 142 13.25 -24.07 4.11
C TYR A 142 14.07 -24.53 2.91
N ASN A 143 14.22 -25.84 2.78
CA ASN A 143 14.72 -26.47 1.58
C ASN A 143 13.59 -27.22 0.87
N THR A 144 13.69 -27.42 -0.44
CA THR A 144 12.67 -28.13 -1.22
C THR A 144 13.32 -29.06 -2.22
N HIS A 145 13.28 -30.36 -1.94
CA HIS A 145 13.98 -31.39 -2.70
C HIS A 145 13.10 -32.61 -2.95
N ARG A 146 13.53 -33.47 -3.88
CA ARG A 146 12.83 -34.70 -4.22
C ARG A 146 13.18 -35.81 -3.24
N ILE A 147 12.18 -36.56 -2.79
CA ILE A 147 12.34 -37.76 -1.99
C ILE A 147 12.98 -38.85 -2.86
N VAL A 148 14.11 -39.38 -2.40
CA VAL A 148 14.82 -40.50 -3.02
C VAL A 148 14.68 -41.80 -2.23
N GLU A 149 14.37 -41.70 -0.93
CA GLU A 149 14.17 -42.85 -0.05
C GLU A 149 13.21 -42.49 1.09
N ILE A 150 12.45 -43.47 1.58
CA ILE A 150 11.52 -43.31 2.70
C ILE A 150 11.78 -44.42 3.72
N GLU A 151 11.95 -44.03 4.98
CA GLU A 151 12.00 -44.93 6.12
C GLU A 151 10.64 -44.95 6.82
N ARG A 152 10.12 -46.16 7.06
CA ARG A 152 8.80 -46.37 7.70
C ARG A 152 8.90 -47.27 8.93
N ASN A 153 8.03 -47.03 9.89
CA ASN A 153 7.71 -47.94 10.98
C ASN A 153 6.26 -48.41 10.81
N GLY A 154 6.07 -49.62 10.26
CA GLY A 154 4.76 -50.05 9.77
C GLY A 154 4.30 -49.17 8.60
N ASN A 155 3.16 -48.51 8.74
CA ASN A 155 2.64 -47.60 7.73
C ASN A 155 3.13 -46.16 7.92
N GLU A 156 3.69 -45.82 9.08
CA GLU A 156 4.07 -44.45 9.44
C GLU A 156 5.46 -44.12 8.90
N ILE A 157 5.60 -42.99 8.18
CA ILE A 157 6.90 -42.43 7.79
C ILE A 157 7.60 -41.86 9.02
N THR A 158 8.83 -42.32 9.27
CA THR A 158 9.70 -41.80 10.34
C THR A 158 10.66 -40.74 9.82
N SER A 159 11.22 -40.97 8.63
CA SER A 159 12.09 -40.02 7.95
C SER A 159 12.12 -40.27 6.45
N VAL A 160 12.57 -39.25 5.71
CA VAL A 160 12.75 -39.32 4.26
C VAL A 160 14.13 -38.80 3.91
N THR A 161 14.78 -39.43 2.93
CA THR A 161 16.00 -38.90 2.34
C THR A 161 15.62 -38.12 1.09
N THR A 162 16.09 -36.88 1.00
CA THR A 162 15.81 -36.00 -0.14
C THR A 162 17.09 -35.60 -0.87
N ARG A 163 16.94 -35.16 -2.13
CA ARG A 163 18.04 -34.69 -2.97
C ARG A 163 17.52 -33.68 -4.00
N GLY A 164 18.34 -32.67 -4.30
CA GLY A 164 18.06 -31.75 -5.40
C GLY A 164 18.20 -32.42 -6.78
N ASP A 165 17.28 -32.15 -7.70
CA ASP A 165 17.31 -32.71 -9.07
C ASP A 165 18.55 -32.25 -9.86
N ASN A 166 19.03 -31.03 -9.62
CA ASN A 166 20.25 -30.50 -10.21
C ASN A 166 21.48 -30.96 -9.39
N THR A 167 22.05 -32.09 -9.79
CA THR A 167 23.20 -32.69 -9.10
C THR A 167 24.47 -31.86 -9.19
N GLU A 168 24.64 -31.05 -10.25
CA GLU A 168 25.79 -30.15 -10.40
C GLU A 168 25.74 -29.04 -9.35
N TYR A 169 24.56 -28.43 -9.17
CA TYR A 169 24.34 -27.41 -8.15
C TYR A 169 24.44 -28.00 -6.74
N SER A 170 23.75 -29.11 -6.50
CA SER A 170 23.64 -29.73 -5.17
C SER A 170 24.87 -30.57 -4.78
N LYS A 171 25.85 -30.74 -5.69
CA LYS A 171 27.06 -31.57 -5.47
C LYS A 171 26.74 -32.99 -5.00
N GLY A 172 25.61 -33.53 -5.45
CA GLY A 172 25.12 -34.85 -5.05
C GLY A 172 24.79 -35.03 -3.57
N GLN A 173 24.70 -33.94 -2.79
CA GLN A 173 24.35 -34.00 -1.37
C GLN A 173 22.92 -34.55 -1.19
N VAL A 174 22.73 -35.28 -0.10
CA VAL A 174 21.43 -35.83 0.31
C VAL A 174 21.11 -35.38 1.72
N GLU A 175 19.84 -35.07 1.96
CA GLU A 175 19.36 -34.59 3.26
C GLU A 175 18.41 -35.61 3.87
N LYS A 176 18.73 -36.10 5.07
CA LYS A 176 17.82 -36.95 5.85
C LYS A 176 16.90 -36.08 6.71
N VAL A 177 15.63 -36.05 6.34
CA VAL A 177 14.59 -35.17 6.89
C VAL A 177 13.68 -35.98 7.81
N ARG A 178 13.48 -35.49 9.03
CA ARG A 178 12.54 -36.11 9.99
C ARG A 178 11.11 -35.80 9.59
N ARG A 179 10.17 -36.69 9.91
CA ARG A 179 8.72 -36.50 9.72
C ARG A 179 8.25 -35.10 10.15
N SER A 180 8.63 -34.68 11.36
CA SER A 180 8.21 -33.40 11.97
C SER A 180 8.73 -32.15 11.26
N SER A 181 9.72 -32.28 10.39
CA SER A 181 10.30 -31.16 9.62
C SER A 181 9.63 -30.97 8.27
N ILE A 182 8.76 -31.89 7.84
CA ILE A 182 8.03 -31.82 6.58
C ILE A 182 6.94 -30.75 6.69
N ILE A 183 6.86 -29.87 5.69
CA ILE A 183 5.92 -28.74 5.67
C ILE A 183 4.87 -28.92 4.57
N ALA A 184 5.33 -29.22 3.36
CA ALA A 184 4.48 -29.17 2.18
C ALA A 184 4.93 -30.16 1.12
N VAL A 185 3.99 -30.57 0.26
CA VAL A 185 4.27 -31.37 -0.95
C VAL A 185 3.97 -30.53 -2.19
N TYR A 186 4.93 -30.51 -3.11
CA TYR A 186 4.81 -29.77 -4.36
C TYR A 186 3.90 -30.50 -5.34
N THR A 187 2.89 -29.80 -5.86
CA THR A 187 1.85 -30.37 -6.72
C THR A 187 2.09 -30.17 -8.21
N GLY A 188 3.26 -29.63 -8.60
CA GLY A 188 3.57 -29.26 -9.98
C GLY A 188 3.06 -27.87 -10.42
N LYS A 189 2.30 -27.17 -9.57
CA LYS A 189 1.80 -25.82 -9.84
C LYS A 189 2.81 -24.77 -9.40
N LYS A 190 3.23 -23.92 -10.32
CA LYS A 190 4.12 -22.79 -10.04
C LYS A 190 3.72 -21.54 -10.81
N ALA A 191 4.02 -20.39 -10.23
CA ALA A 191 3.94 -19.10 -10.90
C ALA A 191 5.35 -18.64 -11.27
N ALA A 192 5.68 -18.73 -12.56
CA ALA A 192 7.01 -18.38 -13.05
C ALA A 192 7.29 -16.88 -12.91
N GLY A 193 8.45 -16.53 -12.37
CA GLY A 193 8.92 -15.15 -12.26
C GLY A 193 8.27 -14.30 -11.16
N ILE A 194 7.14 -14.72 -10.58
CA ILE A 194 6.55 -13.99 -9.43
C ILE A 194 7.50 -14.05 -8.23
N GLY A 195 8.16 -15.18 -8.00
CA GLY A 195 9.16 -15.31 -6.94
C GLY A 195 10.32 -14.32 -7.12
N SER A 196 10.78 -14.09 -8.37
CA SER A 196 11.79 -13.07 -8.67
C SER A 196 11.33 -11.65 -8.33
N VAL A 197 10.05 -11.31 -8.58
CA VAL A 197 9.49 -10.00 -8.22
C VAL A 197 9.50 -9.80 -6.71
N PHE A 198 9.05 -10.81 -5.94
CA PHE A 198 9.09 -10.74 -4.48
C PHE A 198 10.53 -10.65 -3.96
N MET A 199 11.45 -11.45 -4.48
CA MET A 199 12.88 -11.36 -4.11
C MET A 199 13.46 -9.98 -4.40
N PHE A 200 13.09 -9.36 -5.54
CA PHE A 200 13.53 -8.00 -5.86
C PHE A 200 12.93 -6.98 -4.90
N LEU A 201 11.62 -7.02 -4.63
CA LEU A 201 10.95 -6.12 -3.68
C LEU A 201 11.53 -6.23 -2.26
N SER A 202 11.91 -7.44 -1.84
CA SER A 202 12.58 -7.69 -0.55
C SER A 202 14.07 -7.32 -0.55
N SER A 203 14.69 -7.13 -1.71
CA SER A 203 16.09 -6.69 -1.78
C SER A 203 16.24 -5.24 -1.32
N ARG A 204 17.42 -4.87 -0.81
CA ARG A 204 17.71 -3.50 -0.36
C ARG A 204 17.41 -2.45 -1.43
N LEU A 205 17.73 -2.75 -2.69
CA LEU A 205 17.49 -1.84 -3.82
C LEU A 205 16.01 -1.78 -4.20
N GLY A 206 15.35 -2.93 -4.36
CA GLY A 206 13.93 -2.95 -4.72
C GLY A 206 13.04 -2.38 -3.61
N PHE A 207 13.33 -2.67 -2.35
CA PHE A 207 12.66 -2.03 -1.21
C PHE A 207 12.82 -0.51 -1.26
N GLY A 208 14.05 -0.03 -1.48
CA GLY A 208 14.36 1.41 -1.57
C GLY A 208 13.60 2.10 -2.70
N LEU A 209 13.64 1.54 -3.91
CA LEU A 209 13.08 2.16 -5.12
C LEU A 209 11.55 1.99 -5.23
N CYS A 210 11.02 0.82 -4.85
CA CYS A 210 9.61 0.49 -5.08
C CYS A 210 8.70 0.75 -3.88
N ILE A 211 9.24 0.80 -2.65
CA ILE A 211 8.46 1.01 -1.44
C ILE A 211 8.84 2.32 -0.76
N LEU A 212 10.12 2.49 -0.38
CA LEU A 212 10.57 3.63 0.41
C LEU A 212 10.46 4.96 -0.36
N LEU A 213 10.89 4.99 -1.62
CA LEU A 213 10.86 6.21 -2.44
C LEU A 213 9.43 6.69 -2.73
N PRO A 214 8.48 5.85 -3.19
CA PRO A 214 7.09 6.26 -3.35
C PRO A 214 6.46 6.73 -2.04
N MET A 215 6.76 6.05 -0.92
CA MET A 215 6.27 6.44 0.40
C MET A 215 6.82 7.81 0.84
N ALA A 216 8.11 8.07 0.61
CA ALA A 216 8.72 9.37 0.91
C ALA A 216 8.17 10.49 0.01
N ALA A 217 8.00 10.22 -1.28
CA ALA A 217 7.41 11.18 -2.22
C ALA A 217 5.96 11.53 -1.84
N PHE A 218 5.17 10.52 -1.45
CA PHE A 218 3.82 10.71 -0.94
C PHE A 218 3.83 11.55 0.35
N PHE A 219 4.70 11.23 1.30
CA PHE A 219 4.83 11.98 2.54
C PHE A 219 5.19 13.45 2.31
N ILE A 220 6.11 13.74 1.39
CA ILE A 220 6.48 15.12 1.01
C ILE A 220 5.30 15.84 0.37
N TYR A 221 4.57 15.17 -0.53
CA TYR A 221 3.38 15.74 -1.16
C TYR A 221 2.32 16.10 -0.11
N GLU A 222 2.00 15.17 0.80
CA GLU A 222 1.06 15.40 1.90
C GLU A 222 1.52 16.52 2.82
N ALA A 223 2.82 16.60 3.15
CA ALA A 223 3.36 17.68 3.96
C ALA A 223 3.18 19.06 3.28
N VAL A 224 3.39 19.15 1.97
CA VAL A 224 3.18 20.38 1.19
C VAL A 224 1.70 20.76 1.14
N VAL A 225 0.81 19.79 0.88
CA VAL A 225 -0.64 20.02 0.85
C VAL A 225 -1.15 20.45 2.23
N PHE A 226 -0.69 19.79 3.29
CA PHE A 226 -1.02 20.12 4.66
C PHE A 226 -0.53 21.52 5.05
N ALA A 227 0.73 21.86 4.74
CA ALA A 227 1.25 23.21 4.98
C ALA A 227 0.46 24.28 4.24
N LYS A 228 0.13 24.05 2.95
CA LYS A 228 -0.72 24.94 2.17
C LYS A 228 -2.12 25.09 2.77
N THR A 229 -2.72 23.99 3.21
CA THR A 229 -4.05 23.98 3.83
C THR A 229 -4.04 24.74 5.15
N LEU A 230 -3.04 24.52 6.00
CA LEU A 230 -2.85 25.28 7.24
C LEU A 230 -2.67 26.78 7.00
N ILE A 231 -1.88 27.16 5.99
CA ILE A 231 -1.71 28.56 5.60
C ILE A 231 -3.04 29.13 5.09
N SER A 232 -3.81 28.38 4.29
CA SER A 232 -5.14 28.81 3.82
C SER A 232 -6.08 29.04 4.99
N VAL A 233 -6.18 28.11 5.95
CA VAL A 233 -7.05 28.25 7.13
C VAL A 233 -6.64 29.46 7.98
N LYS A 234 -5.34 29.67 8.19
CA LYS A 234 -4.83 30.87 8.91
C LYS A 234 -5.09 32.17 8.13
N ASN A 235 -5.05 32.13 6.81
CA ASN A 235 -5.27 33.30 5.96
C ASN A 235 -6.75 33.59 5.72
N ASP A 236 -7.63 32.58 5.73
CA ASP A 236 -9.08 32.76 5.65
C ASP A 236 -9.61 33.37 6.95
N GLY A 237 -9.01 33.04 8.10
CA GLY A 237 -9.22 33.78 9.36
C GLY A 237 -8.70 35.23 9.34
N LYS A 238 -7.83 35.60 8.39
CA LYS A 238 -7.30 36.96 8.20
C LYS A 238 -8.02 37.76 7.10
N LYS A 239 -8.89 37.13 6.31
CA LYS A 239 -9.53 37.75 5.12
C LYS A 239 -10.85 38.48 5.40
N VAL A 240 -11.24 38.73 6.66
CA VAL A 240 -12.56 39.33 6.98
C VAL A 240 -12.49 40.68 7.70
N ILE A 241 -11.36 41.37 7.70
CA ILE A 241 -11.40 42.83 7.91
C ILE A 241 -10.42 43.46 6.92
N SER A 242 -10.97 43.93 5.80
CA SER A 242 -10.24 44.81 4.88
C SER A 242 -9.81 46.06 5.65
N ALA A 243 -8.64 46.62 5.37
CA ALA A 243 -8.21 47.88 5.99
C ALA A 243 -9.26 49.00 5.83
N ALA A 244 -10.05 48.96 4.75
CA ALA A 244 -11.19 49.85 4.53
C ALA A 244 -12.35 49.65 5.53
N ASP A 245 -12.58 48.41 5.99
CA ASP A 245 -13.60 48.10 6.99
C ASP A 245 -13.14 48.50 8.40
N GLU A 246 -11.84 48.38 8.72
CA GLU A 246 -11.30 48.91 9.98
C GLU A 246 -11.45 50.43 10.09
N GLU A 247 -11.20 51.17 9.00
CA GLU A 247 -11.35 52.62 8.99
C GLU A 247 -12.82 53.04 9.08
N ALA A 248 -13.73 52.35 8.39
CA ALA A 248 -15.16 52.60 8.50
C ALA A 248 -15.72 52.31 9.91
N ILE A 249 -15.21 51.28 10.58
CA ILE A 249 -15.60 50.95 11.97
C ILE A 249 -15.03 52.00 12.95
N LYS A 250 -13.77 52.44 12.77
CA LYS A 250 -13.17 53.51 13.60
C LYS A 250 -13.91 54.83 13.43
N GLN A 251 -14.27 55.21 12.21
CA GLN A 251 -15.01 56.44 11.93
C GLN A 251 -16.41 56.41 12.56
N LYS A 252 -17.14 55.30 12.43
CA LYS A 252 -18.46 55.14 13.06
C LYS A 252 -18.39 55.19 14.59
N ALA A 253 -17.37 54.58 15.19
CA ALA A 253 -17.18 54.62 16.64
C ALA A 253 -16.86 56.03 17.16
N ILE A 254 -16.04 56.80 16.42
CA ILE A 254 -15.72 58.20 16.77
C ILE A 254 -16.96 59.08 16.64
N GLU A 255 -17.75 58.89 15.58
CA GLU A 255 -18.99 59.64 15.35
C GLU A 255 -20.04 59.37 16.44
N GLU A 256 -20.23 58.10 16.83
CA GLU A 256 -21.15 57.75 17.93
C GLU A 256 -20.70 58.35 19.26
N TYR A 257 -19.39 58.38 19.55
CA TYR A 257 -18.86 58.98 20.76
C TYR A 257 -19.11 60.50 20.80
N LEU A 258 -18.84 61.20 19.69
CA LEU A 258 -19.12 62.63 19.54
C LEU A 258 -20.60 62.95 19.66
N ARG A 259 -21.48 62.08 19.16
CA ARG A 259 -22.94 62.25 19.30
C ARG A 259 -23.38 62.08 20.74
N ARG A 260 -22.87 61.07 21.46
CA ARG A 260 -23.15 60.87 22.89
C ARG A 260 -22.61 62.00 23.76
N GLU A 261 -21.44 62.56 23.44
CA GLU A 261 -20.90 63.74 24.13
C GLU A 261 -21.79 64.97 23.93
N LYS A 262 -22.27 65.20 22.70
CA LYS A 262 -23.21 66.29 22.41
C LYS A 262 -24.56 66.09 23.10
N GLU A 263 -25.12 64.89 23.05
CA GLU A 263 -26.38 64.55 23.74
C GLU A 263 -26.23 64.71 25.27
N LYS A 264 -25.09 64.34 25.86
CA LYS A 264 -24.79 64.58 27.29
C LYS A 264 -24.61 66.05 27.62
N ALA A 265 -23.94 66.82 26.75
CA ALA A 265 -23.77 68.26 26.94
C ALA A 265 -25.10 69.02 26.75
N GLU A 266 -25.99 68.56 25.88
CA GLU A 266 -27.34 69.11 25.69
C GLU A 266 -28.29 68.72 26.83
N ALA A 267 -28.17 67.49 27.37
CA ALA A 267 -28.88 67.07 28.57
C ALA A 267 -28.46 67.89 29.79
N GLN A 268 -27.15 68.12 30.00
CA GLN A 268 -26.65 68.97 31.09
C GLN A 268 -27.10 70.43 30.96
N LYS A 269 -27.17 70.98 29.73
CA LYS A 269 -27.71 72.33 29.49
C LYS A 269 -29.23 72.44 29.67
N THR A 270 -29.94 71.32 29.55
CA THR A 270 -31.40 71.27 29.77
C THR A 270 -31.72 71.09 31.25
N GLU A 271 -30.89 70.35 31.99
CA GLU A 271 -30.96 70.25 33.46
C GLU A 271 -30.59 71.59 34.13
N GLU A 272 -29.56 72.31 33.67
CA GLU A 272 -29.22 73.67 34.20
C GLU A 272 -30.29 74.75 33.91
N LYS A 273 -31.23 74.50 32.99
CA LYS A 273 -32.37 75.41 32.72
C LYS A 273 -33.68 75.01 33.41
N GLY A 274 -33.72 73.86 34.08
CA GLY A 274 -34.89 73.34 34.77
C GLY A 274 -35.00 73.72 36.26
N GLU A 275 -33.93 74.23 36.88
CA GLU A 275 -33.90 74.56 38.31
C GLU A 275 -34.24 76.02 38.67
N ASP A 276 -34.50 76.90 37.69
CA ASP A 276 -34.90 78.31 37.92
C ASP A 276 -36.43 78.55 37.75
N GLY A 277 -37.28 77.56 38.06
CA GLY A 277 -38.70 77.61 37.70
C GLY A 277 -39.73 76.94 38.61
N GLU A 278 -39.47 76.71 39.89
CA GLU A 278 -40.51 76.27 40.84
C GLU A 278 -40.26 76.83 42.26
N ASN A 279 -40.71 78.07 42.48
CA ASN A 279 -41.00 78.67 43.79
C ASN A 279 -42.12 79.70 43.58
N GLU A 280 -43.38 79.26 43.70
CA GLU A 280 -44.51 80.05 44.21
C GLU A 280 -45.70 79.14 44.57
#